data_AF-A0A431USN9-F1
#
_entry.id   AF-A0A431USN9-F1
#
_cell.length_a   1.000
_cell.length_b   1.000
_cell.length_c   1.000
_cell.angle_alpha   90.00
_cell.angle_beta   90.00
_cell.angle_gamma   90.00
#
_symmetry.space_group_name_H-M   'P 1'
#
loop_
_entity.id
_entity.type
_entity.pdbx_description
1 polymer ?
#
loop_
_entity_poly.entity_id
_entity_poly.type
_entity_poly.pdbx_seq_one_letter_code
_entity_poly.pdbx_strand_id
1 'polypeptide(L)'
;MCILCSDFITQVHWTDQRKESTNGEVIIGEGQRERQRERLKRVQLCNEILALYKLKIRDWNGSKFILEDAKGNTRIVHDLGVLWHDVQELVGKAINPLDEYLISTMKNKKG
;
A
#
# COMPACT_ATOMS: atom_id res chain seq x y z
N MET A 1 27.14 5.42 1.70
CA MET A 1 25.71 5.49 1.32
C MET A 1 25.47 6.87 0.75
N CYS A 2 25.15 7.02 -0.54
CA CYS A 2 25.04 8.33 -1.19
C CYS A 2 23.72 9.03 -0.83
N ILE A 3 23.77 10.36 -0.75
CA ILE A 3 22.65 11.26 -0.40
C ILE A 3 21.38 11.03 -1.24
N LEU A 4 21.51 10.61 -2.50
CA LEU A 4 20.37 10.30 -3.38
C LEU A 4 19.57 9.05 -2.97
N CYS A 5 20.16 8.12 -2.21
CA CYS A 5 19.43 6.98 -1.65
C CYS A 5 18.67 7.36 -0.37
N SER A 6 18.99 8.50 0.23
CA SER A 6 18.43 8.94 1.52
C SER A 6 16.96 9.36 1.37
N ASP A 7 16.61 10.09 0.31
CA ASP A 7 15.22 10.54 0.06
C ASP A 7 14.24 9.38 -0.15
N PHE A 8 14.74 8.21 -0.56
CA PHE A 8 13.92 7.00 -0.72
C PHE A 8 13.59 6.31 0.62
N ILE A 9 14.28 6.68 1.70
CA ILE A 9 14.23 5.99 3.01
C ILE A 9 13.63 6.90 4.09
N THR A 10 13.80 8.22 3.99
CA THR A 10 13.52 9.17 5.09
C THR A 10 12.06 9.62 5.22
N GLN A 11 11.24 9.45 4.18
CA GLN A 11 9.83 9.86 4.21
C GLN A 11 8.94 8.70 4.63
N VAL A 12 8.69 8.56 5.94
CA VAL A 12 7.73 7.58 6.46
C VAL A 12 6.31 8.13 6.28
N HIS A 13 5.55 7.52 5.37
CA HIS A 13 4.15 7.86 5.17
C HIS A 13 3.33 7.55 6.44
N TRP A 14 2.30 8.36 6.74
CA TRP A 14 1.47 8.20 7.95
C TRP A 14 0.86 6.81 8.09
N THR A 15 0.58 6.12 6.98
CA THR A 15 0.09 4.74 7.00
C THR A 15 1.10 3.71 7.51
N ASP A 16 2.40 4.03 7.42
CA ASP A 16 3.50 3.19 7.92
C ASP A 16 4.05 3.66 9.27
N GLN A 17 3.50 4.76 9.83
CA GLN A 17 3.90 5.28 11.14
C GLN A 17 3.29 4.44 12.26
N ARG A 18 4.09 4.16 13.30
CA ARG A 18 3.70 3.29 14.42
C ARG A 18 3.07 4.15 15.53
N LYS A 19 2.09 3.60 16.26
CA LYS A 19 1.41 4.33 17.35
C LYS A 19 2.31 4.64 18.56
N GLU A 20 3.40 3.89 18.72
CA GLU A 20 4.31 3.99 19.89
C GLU A 20 5.41 5.05 19.73
N SER A 21 5.62 5.62 18.53
CA SER A 21 6.53 6.75 18.36
C SER A 21 5.86 8.01 18.90
N THR A 22 6.08 8.32 20.18
CA THR A 22 5.46 9.43 20.91
C THR A 22 5.64 10.80 20.24
N ASN A 23 6.67 10.95 19.41
CA ASN A 23 6.98 12.18 18.66
C ASN A 23 7.09 11.96 17.13
N GLY A 24 6.66 10.81 16.60
CA GLY A 24 6.83 10.46 15.18
C GLY A 24 8.27 10.16 14.74
N GLU A 25 9.23 10.19 15.67
CA GLU A 25 10.62 9.79 15.44
C GLU A 25 10.71 8.27 15.25
N VAL A 26 11.36 7.85 14.15
CA VAL A 26 11.60 6.45 13.83
C VAL A 26 13.09 6.18 14.03
N ILE A 27 13.45 5.40 15.04
CA ILE A 27 14.83 4.98 15.29
C ILE A 27 15.20 3.90 14.27
N ILE A 28 16.28 4.13 13.53
CA ILE A 28 16.78 3.18 12.51
C ILE A 28 17.20 1.88 13.21
N GLY A 29 16.59 0.77 12.81
CA GLY A 29 16.90 -0.57 13.32
C GLY A 29 15.92 -1.07 14.39
N GLU A 30 15.18 -0.20 15.05
CA GLU A 30 14.22 -0.59 16.07
C GLU A 30 12.85 -0.93 15.45
N GLY A 31 12.25 -2.06 15.86
CA GLY A 31 10.91 -2.45 15.42
C GLY A 31 10.75 -2.71 13.91
N GLN A 32 11.86 -2.89 13.17
CA GLN A 32 11.84 -3.12 11.72
C GLN A 32 11.03 -4.36 11.33
N ARG A 33 11.12 -5.44 12.14
CA ARG A 33 10.38 -6.69 11.91
C ARG A 33 8.87 -6.47 12.06
N GLU A 34 8.46 -5.78 13.12
CA GLU A 34 7.06 -5.45 13.38
C GLU A 34 6.52 -4.53 12.28
N ARG A 35 7.28 -3.51 11.87
CA ARG A 35 6.92 -2.62 10.77
C ARG A 35 6.71 -3.39 9.47
N GLN A 36 7.63 -4.30 9.13
CA GLN A 36 7.48 -5.15 7.95
C GLN A 36 6.25 -6.04 8.05
N ARG A 37 5.99 -6.63 9.23
CA ARG A 37 4.80 -7.46 9.46
C ARG A 37 3.50 -6.68 9.28
N GLU A 38 3.40 -5.48 9.84
CA GLU A 38 2.25 -4.60 9.66
C GLU A 38 2.07 -4.19 8.21
N ARG A 39 3.16 -3.84 7.52
CA ARG A 39 3.14 -3.49 6.11
C ARG A 39 2.63 -4.63 5.24
N LEU A 40 3.11 -5.85 5.47
CA LEU A 40 2.61 -7.05 4.77
C LEU A 40 1.13 -7.33 5.08
N LYS A 41 0.68 -7.09 6.32
CA LYS A 41 -0.74 -7.19 6.68
C LYS A 41 -1.58 -6.16 5.92
N ARG A 42 -1.11 -4.92 5.77
CA ARG A 42 -1.78 -3.89 4.95
C ARG A 42 -1.85 -4.32 3.49
N VAL A 43 -0.77 -4.87 2.93
CA VAL A 43 -0.74 -5.43 1.56
C VAL A 43 -1.81 -6.51 1.38
N GLN A 44 -1.92 -7.44 2.34
CA GLN A 44 -2.97 -8.49 2.29
C GLN A 44 -4.38 -7.88 2.25
N LEU A 45 -4.67 -6.93 3.15
CA LEU A 45 -5.97 -6.25 3.20
C LEU A 45 -6.28 -5.47 1.91
N CYS A 46 -5.31 -4.75 1.37
CA CYS A 46 -5.47 -4.06 0.09
C CYS A 46 -5.77 -5.07 -1.04
N ASN A 47 -5.09 -6.21 -1.07
CA ASN A 47 -5.31 -7.23 -2.09
C ASN A 47 -6.69 -7.89 -2.00
N GLU A 48 -7.33 -7.94 -0.82
CA GLU A 48 -8.72 -8.41 -0.72
C GLU A 48 -9.67 -7.56 -1.57
N ILE A 49 -9.43 -6.24 -1.60
CA ILE A 49 -10.21 -5.24 -2.34
C ILE A 49 -9.78 -5.20 -3.80
N LEU A 50 -8.47 -5.08 -4.06
CA LEU A 50 -7.91 -4.97 -5.42
C LEU A 50 -8.21 -6.18 -6.30
N ALA A 51 -8.41 -7.36 -5.70
CA ALA A 51 -8.82 -8.56 -6.41
C ALA A 51 -10.12 -8.35 -7.22
N LEU A 52 -11.04 -7.49 -6.76
CA LEU A 52 -12.27 -7.17 -7.49
C LEU A 52 -12.00 -6.43 -8.81
N TYR A 53 -10.87 -5.74 -8.89
CA TYR A 53 -10.38 -5.04 -10.08
C TYR A 53 -9.37 -5.87 -10.90
N LYS A 54 -9.13 -7.14 -10.52
CA LYS A 54 -8.07 -8.00 -11.08
C LYS A 54 -6.67 -7.38 -10.96
N LEU A 55 -6.47 -6.62 -9.90
CA LEU A 55 -5.20 -5.99 -9.54
C LEU A 55 -4.66 -6.60 -8.24
N LYS A 56 -3.36 -6.47 -8.02
CA LYS A 56 -2.70 -6.81 -6.76
C LYS A 56 -1.55 -5.84 -6.50
N ILE A 57 -1.27 -5.58 -5.24
CA ILE A 57 -0.05 -4.94 -4.80
C ILE A 57 0.87 -5.92 -4.08
N ARG A 58 2.17 -5.65 -4.16
CA ARG A 58 3.21 -6.32 -3.35
C ARG A 58 4.16 -5.29 -2.76
N ASP A 59 4.73 -5.62 -1.61
CA ASP A 59 5.77 -4.80 -0.99
C ASP A 59 7.02 -4.75 -1.88
N TRP A 60 7.65 -3.57 -1.94
CA TRP A 60 8.95 -3.39 -2.58
C TRP A 60 9.93 -2.75 -1.60
N ASN A 61 10.79 -3.62 -1.05
CA ASN A 61 11.89 -3.26 -0.16
C ASN A 61 11.47 -2.39 1.04
N GLY A 62 10.27 -2.64 1.60
CA GLY A 62 9.77 -1.96 2.80
C GLY A 62 9.53 -0.45 2.66
N SER A 63 9.62 0.12 1.45
CA SER A 63 9.52 1.56 1.20
C SER A 63 8.42 1.91 0.22
N LYS A 64 8.28 1.13 -0.86
CA LYS A 64 7.26 1.34 -1.90
C LYS A 64 6.40 0.10 -2.10
N PHE A 65 5.44 0.18 -2.99
CA PHE A 65 4.66 -0.96 -3.45
C PHE A 65 4.78 -1.10 -4.98
N ILE A 66 4.53 -2.30 -5.47
CA ILE A 66 4.36 -2.56 -6.89
C ILE A 66 2.92 -2.98 -7.09
N LEU A 67 2.17 -2.20 -7.87
CA LEU A 67 0.84 -2.54 -8.38
C LEU A 67 1.00 -3.29 -9.70
N GLU A 68 0.25 -4.38 -9.85
CA GLU A 68 0.31 -5.27 -11.01
C GLU A 68 -1.10 -5.67 -11.45
N ASP A 69 -1.33 -5.72 -12.77
CA ASP A 69 -2.55 -6.29 -13.35
C ASP A 69 -2.38 -7.76 -13.77
N ALA A 70 -3.49 -8.42 -14.10
CA ALA A 70 -3.47 -9.81 -14.59
C ALA A 70 -2.74 -10.00 -15.93
N LYS A 71 -2.39 -8.92 -16.65
CA LYS A 71 -1.66 -8.93 -17.93
C LYS A 71 -0.15 -8.75 -17.74
N GLY A 72 0.31 -8.50 -16.52
CA GLY A 72 1.72 -8.27 -16.19
C GLY A 72 2.16 -6.80 -16.29
N ASN A 73 1.25 -5.85 -16.52
CA ASN A 73 1.57 -4.43 -16.43
C ASN A 73 1.85 -4.09 -14.97
N THR A 74 2.94 -3.37 -14.72
CA THR A 74 3.35 -3.01 -13.36
C THR A 74 3.56 -1.51 -13.22
N ARG A 75 3.32 -1.02 -12.01
CA ARG A 75 3.55 0.37 -11.62
C ARG A 75 4.12 0.46 -10.21
N ILE A 76 5.10 1.33 -10.02
CA ILE A 76 5.61 1.66 -8.69
C ILE A 76 4.63 2.63 -8.03
N VAL A 77 4.08 2.22 -6.89
CA VAL A 77 3.21 3.05 -6.04
C VAL A 77 4.06 3.53 -4.85
N HIS A 78 4.13 4.84 -4.67
CA HIS A 78 5.00 5.45 -3.66
C HIS A 78 4.52 5.15 -2.23
N ASP A 79 3.22 5.27 -1.99
CA ASP A 79 2.58 5.05 -0.70
C ASP A 79 1.09 4.70 -0.91
N LEU A 80 0.40 4.32 0.17
CA LEU A 80 -1.02 3.94 0.07
C LEU A 80 -1.96 5.14 -0.16
N GLY A 81 -1.50 6.38 0.01
CA GLY A 81 -2.29 7.59 -0.27
C GLY A 81 -2.53 7.82 -1.75
N VAL A 82 -1.55 7.47 -2.61
CA VAL A 82 -1.67 7.58 -4.08
C VAL A 82 -2.23 6.32 -4.76
N LEU A 83 -2.45 5.23 -4.01
CA LEU A 83 -2.83 3.93 -4.57
C LEU A 83 -4.06 3.99 -5.49
N TRP A 84 -5.13 4.66 -5.08
CA TRP A 84 -6.38 4.69 -5.86
C TRP A 84 -6.24 5.46 -7.17
N HIS A 85 -5.40 6.49 -7.20
CA HIS A 85 -5.07 7.19 -8.43
C HIS A 85 -4.38 6.24 -9.42
N ASP A 86 -3.38 5.49 -8.97
CA ASP A 86 -2.66 4.52 -9.82
C ASP A 86 -3.54 3.36 -10.29
N VAL A 87 -4.46 2.89 -9.43
CA VAL A 87 -5.48 1.89 -9.79
C VAL A 87 -6.40 2.44 -10.88
N GLN A 88 -6.86 3.69 -10.75
CA GLN A 88 -7.72 4.35 -11.73
C GLN A 88 -7.06 4.44 -13.10
N GLU A 89 -5.78 4.84 -13.14
CA GLU A 89 -5.02 4.91 -14.39
C GLU A 89 -4.83 3.53 -15.04
N LEU A 90 -4.54 2.50 -14.26
CA LEU A 90 -4.34 1.13 -14.76
C LEU A 90 -5.63 0.50 -15.29
N VAL A 91 -6.75 0.74 -14.62
CA VAL A 91 -8.08 0.25 -15.04
C VAL A 91 -8.64 1.07 -16.21
N GLY A 92 -8.25 2.34 -16.34
CA GLY A 92 -8.72 3.25 -17.38
C GLY A 92 -10.16 3.71 -17.19
N LYS A 93 -10.69 3.65 -15.96
CA LYS A 93 -12.05 4.08 -15.59
C LYS A 93 -12.03 4.72 -14.21
N ALA A 94 -12.92 5.68 -13.98
CA ALA A 94 -13.10 6.27 -12.66
C ALA A 94 -13.49 5.21 -11.62
N ILE A 95 -12.82 5.22 -10.47
CA ILE A 95 -13.05 4.27 -9.38
C ILE A 95 -13.42 5.04 -8.12
N ASN A 96 -14.55 4.70 -7.53
CA ASN A 96 -14.93 5.17 -6.20
C ASN A 96 -14.64 4.06 -5.17
N PRO A 97 -13.64 4.20 -4.29
CA PRO A 97 -13.32 3.20 -3.27
C PRO A 97 -14.34 3.15 -2.12
N LEU A 98 -15.24 4.12 -2.04
CA LEU A 98 -16.33 4.19 -1.08
C LEU A 98 -17.69 3.88 -1.74
N ASP A 99 -17.67 3.19 -2.87
CA ASP A 99 -18.89 2.77 -3.56
C ASP A 99 -19.68 1.73 -2.74
N GLU A 100 -21.00 1.89 -2.66
CA GLU A 100 -21.86 1.04 -1.82
C GLU A 100 -21.91 -0.41 -2.35
N TYR A 101 -21.83 -0.60 -3.66
CA TYR A 101 -21.78 -1.94 -4.25
C TYR A 101 -20.45 -2.64 -3.93
N LEU A 102 -19.34 -1.90 -3.97
CA LEU A 102 -18.04 -2.41 -3.50
C LEU A 102 -18.10 -2.83 -2.02
N ILE A 103 -18.62 -1.96 -1.15
CA ILE A 103 -18.69 -2.22 0.30
C ILE A 103 -19.58 -3.43 0.62
N SER A 104 -20.75 -3.53 0.00
CA SER A 104 -21.66 -4.66 0.19
C SER A 104 -21.04 -5.99 -0.29
N THR A 105 -20.36 -5.98 -1.43
CA THR A 105 -19.60 -7.15 -1.93
C THR A 105 -18.55 -7.61 -0.92
N MET A 106 -17.80 -6.67 -0.33
CA MET A 106 -16.77 -6.97 0.66
C MET A 106 -17.35 -7.51 1.99
N LYS A 107 -18.51 -7.01 2.42
CA LYS A 107 -19.22 -7.55 3.60
C LYS A 107 -19.67 -8.99 3.37
N ASN A 108 -20.24 -9.27 2.20
CA ASN A 108 -20.74 -10.60 1.86
C ASN A 108 -19.61 -11.64 1.70
N LYS A 109 -18.41 -11.22 1.26
CA LYS A 109 -17.23 -12.10 1.16
C LYS A 109 -16.68 -12.54 2.53
N LYS A 110 -16.98 -11.79 3.60
CA LYS A 110 -16.52 -12.08 4.97
C LYS A 110 -17.54 -12.84 5.83
N GLY A 111 -18.77 -13.03 5.34
CA GLY A 111 -19.79 -13.88 5.94
C GLY A 111 -19.75 -15.29 5.37
#